data_AF-A0A1X7RLW2-F1
#
_entry.id   AF-A0A1X7RLW2-F1
#
_cell.length_a   1.000
_cell.length_b   1.000
_cell.length_c   1.000
_cell.angle_alpha   90.00
_cell.angle_beta   90.00
_cell.angle_gamma   90.00
#
_symmetry.space_group_name_H-M   'P 1'
#
loop_
_entity.id
_entity.type
_entity.pdbx_description
1 polymer ?
#
loop_
_entity_poly.entity_id
_entity_poly.type
_entity_poly.pdbx_seq_one_letter_code
_entity_poly.pdbx_strand_id
1 'polypeptide(L)'
;MADDLQTRLADNVNAVTTDPSTPLDKRVFEESELVLVETLSAEQRQSLTVGLSTILPTLQQDPTPVVNLLLRLVRDLSYSDVLQLGSVPFTDGLVAGEHMVSFNRLIIALLQKATLNAADAASVAGMLDTVLALVRLWLSTSDTGVASQSGKLLLDLLKVDQEILTNPDAHLPSGGQGLVWKRIFGDRDVYRTFFEACSLTGPTSLKLSKSQRTLAQARLMEWLPQVGAMDWSAISRSHHSDVESEYSVESGGGLLDFAALHMVDIKDDVLLHLSLINFYSDILRYSPVPSSPSSISATDSPGLLYLIKHGLHIRTAGLYLQLPGAELDPVDAMFLYGPAANYIATYAEHFPQHFLASQMPPQVLTRLSTSFDLSPGKWAHAESPKHDLHLISSLPRRALVPSTPTSFPASPLSLLPTKATNPDVLNTLATIFHGPTKPEIVFGGSSTSATPADITHDEEANHARTLYYNYLARNPRMWADITTLADTVALKDLALAALHLTTSVITANWSESTNSSALPTTIATPPSGHIALLSPPALEYVLPYLLKPAQSFSNLVGGRGDAESAAYRIAAAKFDAVTLFARKLKEQVDAQPGEGYEEILATVSRRLQEGPLSREAEVGGRIATMEL
;
A
#
# COMPACT_ATOMS: atom_id res chain seq x y z
N MET A 1 -38.34 3.89 28.23
CA MET A 1 -36.93 3.45 28.36
C MET A 1 -35.99 4.59 27.97
N ALA A 2 -36.15 5.20 26.78
CA ALA A 2 -35.38 6.39 26.41
C ALA A 2 -35.60 7.59 27.34
N ASP A 3 -36.85 7.93 27.68
CA ASP A 3 -37.16 9.07 28.56
C ASP A 3 -36.59 8.91 30.00
N ASP A 4 -36.60 7.69 30.52
CA ASP A 4 -36.00 7.35 31.82
C ASP A 4 -34.47 7.49 31.79
N LEU A 5 -33.84 7.00 30.71
CA LEU A 5 -32.40 7.13 30.50
C LEU A 5 -31.98 8.60 30.29
N GLN A 6 -32.77 9.40 29.58
CA GLN A 6 -32.54 10.84 29.40
C GLN A 6 -32.61 11.58 30.73
N THR A 7 -33.57 11.25 31.59
CA THR A 7 -33.70 11.84 32.94
C THR A 7 -32.50 11.48 33.80
N ARG A 8 -32.09 10.20 33.81
CA ARG A 8 -30.90 9.73 34.54
C ARG A 8 -29.60 10.39 34.07
N LEU A 9 -29.44 10.58 32.76
CA LEU A 9 -28.29 11.30 32.19
C LEU A 9 -28.29 12.76 32.61
N ALA A 10 -29.43 13.45 32.50
CA ALA A 10 -29.57 14.85 32.90
C ALA A 10 -29.28 15.06 34.39
N ASP A 11 -29.77 14.16 35.25
CA ASP A 11 -29.51 14.20 36.69
C ASP A 11 -28.02 14.02 37.00
N ASN A 12 -27.35 13.08 36.34
CA ASN A 12 -25.91 12.87 36.52
C ASN A 12 -25.10 14.08 36.03
N VAL A 13 -25.44 14.66 34.87
CA VAL A 13 -24.80 15.88 34.35
C VAL A 13 -25.00 17.07 35.30
N ASN A 14 -26.21 17.27 35.83
CA ASN A 14 -26.51 18.34 36.78
C ASN A 14 -25.76 18.17 38.11
N ALA A 15 -25.64 16.94 38.61
CA ALA A 15 -24.88 16.63 39.81
C ALA A 15 -23.39 16.96 39.64
N VAL A 16 -22.79 16.56 38.51
CA VAL A 16 -21.39 16.87 38.17
C VAL A 16 -21.16 18.37 37.95
N THR A 17 -22.13 19.06 37.36
CA THR A 17 -22.06 20.52 37.17
C THR A 17 -22.02 21.26 38.51
N THR A 18 -22.76 20.74 39.50
CA THR A 18 -22.84 21.34 40.85
C THR A 18 -21.60 20.99 41.69
N ASP A 19 -21.12 19.76 41.58
CA ASP A 19 -19.91 19.27 42.25
C ASP A 19 -19.03 18.47 41.27
N PRO A 20 -17.97 19.08 40.73
CA PRO A 20 -17.05 18.45 39.77
C PRO A 20 -16.31 17.21 40.28
N SER A 21 -16.36 16.93 41.58
CA SER A 21 -15.79 15.72 42.18
C SER A 21 -16.73 14.50 42.12
N THR A 22 -18.00 14.70 41.78
CA THR A 22 -19.04 13.64 41.72
C THR A 22 -18.79 12.64 40.59
N PRO A 23 -18.65 11.32 40.84
CA PRO A 23 -18.32 10.33 39.82
C PRO A 23 -19.32 10.27 38.66
N LEU A 24 -18.82 10.28 37.41
CA LEU A 24 -19.59 10.01 36.20
C LEU A 24 -20.11 8.57 36.22
N ASP A 25 -21.42 8.39 36.01
CA ASP A 25 -22.01 7.06 35.86
C ASP A 25 -21.71 6.52 34.46
N LYS A 26 -20.59 5.80 34.33
CA LYS A 26 -20.11 5.23 33.06
C LYS A 26 -21.18 4.42 32.34
N ARG A 27 -22.00 3.66 33.08
CA ARG A 27 -23.04 2.81 32.49
C ARG A 27 -24.15 3.65 31.87
N VAL A 28 -24.55 4.74 32.52
CA VAL A 28 -25.55 5.67 31.96
C VAL A 28 -25.03 6.31 30.68
N PHE A 29 -23.76 6.72 30.63
CA PHE A 29 -23.15 7.29 29.42
C PHE A 29 -23.06 6.26 28.27
N GLU A 30 -22.65 5.02 28.56
CA GLU A 30 -22.59 3.94 27.55
C GLU A 30 -23.98 3.57 27.01
N GLU A 31 -24.99 3.43 27.89
CA GLU A 31 -26.38 3.18 27.49
C GLU A 31 -26.93 4.36 26.67
N SER A 32 -26.57 5.60 27.03
CA SER A 32 -26.97 6.82 26.34
C SER A 32 -26.34 6.95 24.95
N GLU A 33 -25.08 6.55 24.80
CA GLU A 33 -24.39 6.52 23.49
C GLU A 33 -25.14 5.61 22.51
N LEU A 34 -25.61 4.45 22.96
CA LEU A 34 -26.26 3.44 22.13
C LEU A 34 -27.72 3.78 21.79
N VAL A 35 -28.46 4.39 22.72
CA VAL A 35 -29.94 4.49 22.61
C VAL A 35 -30.43 5.92 22.44
N LEU A 36 -29.84 6.90 23.14
CA LEU A 36 -30.38 8.26 23.13
C LEU A 36 -30.06 9.01 21.84
N VAL A 37 -28.88 8.83 21.27
CA VAL A 37 -28.46 9.62 20.10
C VAL A 37 -29.40 9.45 18.90
N GLU A 38 -29.95 8.25 18.71
CA GLU A 38 -30.89 7.94 17.63
C GLU A 38 -32.33 8.39 17.90
N THR A 39 -32.68 8.66 19.16
CA THR A 39 -34.06 8.95 19.58
C THR A 39 -34.31 10.42 19.94
N LEU A 40 -33.25 11.21 20.18
CA LEU A 40 -33.35 12.63 20.52
C LEU A 40 -33.75 13.50 19.33
N SER A 41 -34.62 14.49 19.58
CA SER A 41 -34.90 15.57 18.63
C SER A 41 -33.69 16.48 18.40
N ALA A 42 -33.68 17.27 17.33
CA ALA A 42 -32.56 18.17 17.02
C ALA A 42 -32.31 19.20 18.15
N GLU A 43 -33.36 19.77 18.73
CA GLU A 43 -33.27 20.72 19.84
C GLU A 43 -32.70 20.07 21.11
N GLN A 44 -33.15 18.86 21.45
CA GLN A 44 -32.65 18.13 22.61
C GLN A 44 -31.19 17.73 22.43
N ARG A 45 -30.80 17.32 21.22
CA ARG A 45 -29.41 16.99 20.87
C ARG A 45 -28.51 18.21 21.01
N GLN A 46 -28.94 19.37 20.53
CA GLN A 46 -28.20 20.62 20.67
C GLN A 46 -28.06 21.02 22.14
N SER A 47 -29.15 20.98 22.92
CA SER A 47 -29.12 21.29 24.35
C SER A 47 -28.18 20.37 25.12
N LEU A 48 -28.21 19.06 24.85
CA LEU A 48 -27.31 18.08 25.45
C LEU A 48 -25.86 18.32 25.05
N THR A 49 -25.60 18.62 23.77
CA THR A 49 -24.25 18.92 23.27
C THR A 49 -23.65 20.14 23.98
N VAL A 50 -24.43 21.21 24.12
CA VAL A 50 -24.01 22.42 24.85
C VAL A 50 -23.75 22.08 26.32
N GLY A 51 -24.67 21.37 26.99
CA GLY A 51 -24.50 20.97 28.39
C GLY A 51 -23.23 20.14 28.63
N LEU A 52 -23.00 19.11 27.82
CA LEU A 52 -21.80 18.27 27.91
C LEU A 52 -20.51 19.05 27.59
N SER A 53 -20.57 20.01 26.66
CA SER A 53 -19.42 20.87 26.35
C SER A 53 -19.08 21.82 27.50
N THR A 54 -20.08 22.29 28.26
CA THR A 54 -19.84 23.18 29.42
C THR A 54 -19.21 22.50 30.62
N ILE A 55 -19.50 21.21 30.85
CA ILE A 55 -18.89 20.46 31.97
C ILE A 55 -17.46 20.01 31.67
N LEU A 56 -17.12 19.84 30.38
CA LEU A 56 -15.86 19.29 29.90
C LEU A 56 -14.61 19.94 30.54
N PRO A 57 -14.50 21.28 30.61
CA PRO A 57 -13.32 21.95 31.18
C PRO A 57 -13.23 21.85 32.71
N THR A 58 -14.34 21.53 33.38
CA THR A 58 -14.43 21.53 34.86
C THR A 58 -14.29 20.14 35.47
N LEU A 59 -14.36 19.09 34.65
CA LEU A 59 -14.31 17.69 35.08
C LEU A 59 -12.98 17.35 35.75
N GLN A 60 -13.06 16.80 36.98
CA GLN A 60 -11.89 16.29 37.71
C GLN A 60 -11.63 14.79 37.48
N GLN A 61 -12.42 14.16 36.61
CA GLN A 61 -12.42 12.73 36.34
C GLN A 61 -12.06 12.42 34.90
N ASP A 62 -11.97 11.13 34.59
CA ASP A 62 -11.80 10.64 33.23
C ASP A 62 -12.91 11.20 32.30
N PRO A 63 -12.57 12.07 31.34
CA PRO A 63 -13.53 12.73 30.45
C PRO A 63 -14.08 11.80 29.36
N THR A 64 -13.53 10.60 29.21
CA THR A 64 -13.80 9.68 28.10
C THR A 64 -15.28 9.36 27.89
N PRO A 65 -16.11 9.06 28.92
CA PRO A 65 -17.53 8.78 28.72
C PRO A 65 -18.30 9.96 28.11
N VAL A 66 -17.97 11.19 28.56
CA VAL A 66 -18.59 12.42 28.06
C VAL A 66 -18.15 12.70 26.62
N VAL A 67 -16.85 12.53 26.34
CA VAL A 67 -16.29 12.71 25.00
C VAL A 67 -16.89 11.73 23.99
N ASN A 68 -17.04 10.45 24.33
CA ASN A 68 -17.61 9.46 23.41
C ASN A 68 -19.05 9.80 23.06
N LEU A 69 -19.85 10.20 24.04
CA LEU A 69 -21.21 10.66 23.80
C LEU A 69 -21.23 11.93 22.93
N LEU A 70 -20.35 12.91 23.21
CA LEU A 70 -20.20 14.11 22.38
C LEU A 70 -19.85 13.78 20.94
N LEU A 71 -18.88 12.89 20.70
CA LEU A 71 -18.49 12.43 19.36
C LEU A 71 -19.67 11.84 18.58
N ARG A 72 -20.59 11.14 19.25
CA ARG A 72 -21.83 10.66 18.63
C ARG A 72 -22.82 11.77 18.36
N LEU A 73 -23.01 12.70 19.29
CA LEU A 73 -23.95 13.81 19.14
C LEU A 73 -23.56 14.77 18.01
N VAL A 74 -22.26 15.02 17.82
CA VAL A 74 -21.74 15.93 16.79
C VAL A 74 -21.53 15.26 15.43
N ARG A 75 -21.80 13.95 15.32
CA ARG A 75 -21.52 13.15 14.13
C ARG A 75 -22.19 13.69 12.87
N ASP A 76 -23.40 14.23 12.98
CA ASP A 76 -24.16 14.72 11.82
C ASP A 76 -24.12 16.25 11.66
N LEU A 77 -23.41 16.95 12.55
CA LEU A 77 -23.28 18.40 12.46
C LEU A 77 -22.33 18.82 11.33
N SER A 78 -22.65 19.92 10.65
CA SER A 78 -21.72 20.57 9.72
C SER A 78 -20.65 21.37 10.50
N TYR A 79 -19.56 21.75 9.84
CA TYR A 79 -18.55 22.61 10.49
C TYR A 79 -19.13 23.96 10.93
N SER A 80 -20.02 24.53 10.13
CA SER A 80 -20.74 25.76 10.47
C SER A 80 -21.60 25.61 11.73
N ASP A 81 -22.29 24.47 11.90
CA ASP A 81 -23.08 24.20 13.11
C ASP A 81 -22.17 24.08 14.35
N VAL A 82 -21.00 23.45 14.20
CA VAL A 82 -20.01 23.33 15.29
C VAL A 82 -19.55 24.71 15.77
N LEU A 83 -19.28 25.65 14.86
CA LEU A 83 -18.91 27.01 15.23
C LEU A 83 -20.04 27.77 15.95
N GLN A 84 -21.30 27.39 15.70
CA GLN A 84 -22.47 27.97 16.37
C GLN A 84 -22.73 27.40 17.77
N LEU A 85 -22.10 26.28 18.15
CA LEU A 85 -22.24 25.69 19.49
C LEU A 85 -21.64 26.54 20.62
N GLY A 86 -20.85 27.57 20.29
CA GLY A 86 -20.23 28.50 21.24
C GLY A 86 -18.70 28.57 21.08
N SER A 87 -18.00 29.07 22.11
CA SER A 87 -16.53 29.15 22.11
C SER A 87 -15.93 27.76 22.32
N VAL A 88 -15.83 26.96 21.26
CA VAL A 88 -15.11 25.69 21.28
C VAL A 88 -13.62 25.96 21.54
N PRO A 89 -13.02 25.42 22.61
CA PRO A 89 -11.63 25.69 22.97
C PRO A 89 -10.66 24.85 22.12
N PHE A 90 -10.64 25.10 20.81
CA PHE A 90 -9.86 24.33 19.84
C PHE A 90 -8.38 24.25 20.22
N THR A 91 -7.75 25.37 20.56
CA THR A 91 -6.33 25.42 20.91
C THR A 91 -6.02 24.64 22.18
N ASP A 92 -6.82 24.82 23.25
CA ASP A 92 -6.58 24.14 24.54
C ASP A 92 -6.82 22.63 24.45
N GLY A 93 -7.80 22.22 23.64
CA GLY A 93 -8.09 20.81 23.40
C GLY A 93 -7.14 20.12 22.41
N LEU A 94 -6.12 20.82 21.89
CA LEU A 94 -5.03 20.26 21.07
C LEU A 94 -3.70 20.18 21.83
N VAL A 95 -3.70 20.32 23.16
CA VAL A 95 -2.48 20.21 23.95
C VAL A 95 -2.03 18.75 24.04
N ALA A 96 -0.74 18.50 23.80
CA ALA A 96 -0.15 17.17 23.94
C ALA A 96 -0.10 16.75 25.42
N GLY A 97 -0.62 15.56 25.73
CA GLY A 97 -0.57 14.97 27.06
C GLY A 97 -1.47 13.74 27.18
N GLU A 98 -1.09 12.80 28.06
CA GLU A 98 -1.84 11.54 28.23
C GLU A 98 -3.29 11.77 28.68
N HIS A 99 -3.50 12.73 29.59
CA HIS A 99 -4.83 13.11 30.07
C HIS A 99 -5.66 13.90 29.03
N MET A 100 -5.04 14.33 27.93
CA MET A 100 -5.69 15.12 26.88
C MET A 100 -6.16 14.26 25.71
N VAL A 101 -5.85 12.95 25.67
CA VAL A 101 -6.13 12.09 24.50
C VAL A 101 -7.59 12.12 24.06
N SER A 102 -8.54 12.02 25.01
CA SER A 102 -9.97 12.08 24.69
C SER A 102 -10.38 13.46 24.15
N PHE A 103 -9.86 14.54 24.74
CA PHE A 103 -10.09 15.90 24.24
C PHE A 103 -9.51 16.11 22.83
N ASN A 104 -8.28 15.66 22.60
CA ASN A 104 -7.60 15.71 21.31
C ASN A 104 -8.46 15.04 20.23
N ARG A 105 -8.99 13.84 20.52
CA ARG A 105 -9.88 13.12 19.59
C ARG A 105 -11.16 13.90 19.27
N LEU A 106 -11.78 14.52 20.27
CA LEU A 106 -12.96 15.36 20.08
C LEU A 106 -12.63 16.54 19.17
N ILE A 107 -11.59 17.32 19.49
CA ILE A 107 -11.23 18.51 18.71
C ILE A 107 -10.82 18.16 17.28
N ILE A 108 -10.04 17.09 17.09
CA ILE A 108 -9.68 16.61 15.76
C ILE A 108 -10.93 16.22 14.98
N ALA A 109 -11.88 15.50 15.58
CA ALA A 109 -13.13 15.12 14.90
C ALA A 109 -13.99 16.33 14.51
N LEU A 110 -14.00 17.39 15.33
CA LEU A 110 -14.67 18.65 15.00
C LEU A 110 -13.97 19.37 13.84
N LEU A 111 -12.63 19.44 13.85
CA LEU A 111 -11.86 20.06 12.76
C LEU A 111 -11.94 19.24 11.45
N GLN A 112 -12.06 17.92 11.52
CA GLN A 112 -12.29 17.05 10.36
C GLN A 112 -13.56 17.42 9.59
N LYS A 113 -14.56 18.05 10.23
CA LYS A 113 -15.73 18.58 9.53
C LYS A 113 -15.37 19.63 8.48
N ALA A 114 -14.30 20.38 8.68
CA ALA A 114 -13.85 21.41 7.77
C ALA A 114 -13.20 20.85 6.48
N THR A 115 -12.88 19.55 6.43
CA THR A 115 -12.29 18.93 5.23
C THR A 115 -13.32 18.64 4.13
N LEU A 116 -14.61 18.94 4.38
CA LEU A 116 -15.69 18.67 3.43
C LEU A 116 -15.77 19.70 2.30
N ASN A 117 -15.29 20.93 2.51
CA ASN A 117 -15.26 21.98 1.49
C ASN A 117 -14.14 22.99 1.76
N ALA A 118 -13.71 23.69 0.71
CA ALA A 118 -12.58 24.61 0.79
C ALA A 118 -12.85 25.86 1.66
N ALA A 119 -14.10 26.32 1.75
CA ALA A 119 -14.45 27.51 2.53
C ALA A 119 -14.28 27.27 4.05
N ASP A 120 -14.70 26.09 4.51
CA ASP A 120 -14.52 25.69 5.91
C ASP A 120 -13.03 25.42 6.23
N ALA A 121 -12.29 24.81 5.31
CA ALA A 121 -10.83 24.66 5.46
C ALA A 121 -10.10 26.01 5.53
N ALA A 122 -10.52 26.99 4.72
CA ALA A 122 -10.05 28.36 4.81
C ALA A 122 -10.38 29.02 6.16
N SER A 123 -11.55 28.72 6.74
CA SER A 123 -11.89 29.17 8.09
C SER A 123 -10.94 28.61 9.15
N VAL A 124 -10.59 27.31 9.08
CA VAL A 124 -9.58 26.70 9.95
C VAL A 124 -8.20 27.37 9.75
N ALA A 125 -7.80 27.66 8.51
CA ALA A 125 -6.55 28.37 8.23
C ALA A 125 -6.48 29.78 8.85
N GLY A 126 -7.64 30.41 9.09
CA GLY A 126 -7.77 31.68 9.80
C GLY A 126 -7.45 31.58 11.30
N MET A 127 -7.55 30.38 11.89
CA MET A 127 -7.33 30.12 13.32
C MET A 127 -5.85 29.78 13.59
N LEU A 128 -4.99 30.81 13.60
CA LEU A 128 -3.53 30.67 13.73
C LEU A 128 -3.11 29.75 14.89
N ASP A 129 -3.54 30.05 16.11
CA ASP A 129 -3.13 29.30 17.31
C ASP A 129 -3.58 27.83 17.25
N THR A 130 -4.73 27.57 16.63
CA THR A 130 -5.28 26.22 16.47
C THR A 130 -4.46 25.40 15.47
N VAL A 131 -4.07 25.98 14.33
CA VAL A 131 -3.22 25.26 13.36
C VAL A 131 -1.83 25.00 13.94
N LEU A 132 -1.25 25.97 14.65
CA LEU A 132 0.01 25.79 15.36
C LEU A 132 -0.09 24.67 16.42
N ALA A 133 -1.15 24.68 17.23
CA ALA A 133 -1.40 23.63 18.22
C ALA A 133 -1.60 22.25 17.57
N LEU A 134 -2.29 22.18 16.43
CA LEU A 134 -2.50 20.93 15.68
C LEU A 134 -1.18 20.33 15.18
N VAL A 135 -0.30 21.15 14.58
CA VAL A 135 1.03 20.70 14.11
C VAL A 135 1.89 20.26 15.30
N ARG A 136 1.89 21.02 16.40
CA ARG A 136 2.61 20.64 17.63
C ARG A 136 2.09 19.33 18.21
N LEU A 137 0.78 19.15 18.31
CA LEU A 137 0.15 17.92 18.80
C LEU A 137 0.57 16.72 17.95
N TRP A 138 0.42 16.85 16.64
CA TRP A 138 0.75 15.79 15.68
C TRP A 138 2.20 15.31 15.85
N LEU A 139 3.15 16.24 15.96
CA LEU A 139 4.56 15.89 16.08
C LEU A 139 4.96 15.44 17.51
N SER A 140 4.25 15.88 18.54
CA SER A 140 4.69 15.69 19.94
C SER A 140 3.94 14.61 20.73
N THR A 141 2.75 14.19 20.28
CA THR A 141 1.91 13.24 21.03
C THR A 141 2.51 11.83 21.07
N SER A 142 2.35 11.12 22.19
CA SER A 142 2.70 9.70 22.34
C SER A 142 1.60 8.76 21.86
N ASP A 143 0.34 9.22 21.78
CA ASP A 143 -0.79 8.40 21.32
C ASP A 143 -0.77 8.27 19.79
N THR A 144 -0.67 7.03 19.30
CA THR A 144 -0.59 6.72 17.87
C THR A 144 -1.88 7.05 17.12
N GLY A 145 -3.04 6.89 17.78
CA GLY A 145 -4.35 7.20 17.21
C GLY A 145 -4.52 8.69 16.95
N VAL A 146 -4.24 9.52 17.96
CA VAL A 146 -4.26 10.99 17.85
C VAL A 146 -3.26 11.44 16.78
N ALA A 147 -2.04 10.93 16.80
CA ALA A 147 -1.03 11.29 15.79
C ALA A 147 -1.50 10.99 14.36
N SER A 148 -2.01 9.78 14.11
CA SER A 148 -2.50 9.38 12.78
C SER A 148 -3.69 10.26 12.35
N GLN A 149 -4.64 10.54 13.25
CA GLN A 149 -5.78 11.39 12.96
C GLN A 149 -5.38 12.85 12.69
N SER A 150 -4.43 13.41 13.44
CA SER A 150 -3.92 14.77 13.20
C SER A 150 -3.17 14.89 11.89
N GLY A 151 -2.27 13.95 11.58
CA GLY A 151 -1.53 13.94 10.32
C GLY A 151 -2.48 13.81 9.11
N LYS A 152 -3.47 12.92 9.22
CA LYS A 152 -4.52 12.78 8.20
C LYS A 152 -5.36 14.05 8.05
N LEU A 153 -5.77 14.69 9.15
CA LEU A 153 -6.49 15.96 9.12
C LEU A 153 -5.69 17.05 8.39
N LEU A 154 -4.40 17.19 8.67
CA LEU A 154 -3.53 18.15 7.98
C LEU A 154 -3.47 17.87 6.46
N LEU A 155 -3.35 16.60 6.06
CA LEU A 155 -3.38 16.22 4.64
C LEU A 155 -4.74 16.52 3.99
N ASP A 156 -5.83 16.16 4.64
CA ASP A 156 -7.17 16.33 4.10
C ASP A 156 -7.56 17.82 3.99
N LEU A 157 -7.10 18.67 4.92
CA LEU A 157 -7.22 20.14 4.83
C LEU A 157 -6.42 20.70 3.64
N LEU A 158 -5.19 20.23 3.43
CA LEU A 158 -4.37 20.64 2.28
C LEU A 158 -4.99 20.22 0.94
N LYS A 159 -5.55 18.99 0.87
CA LYS A 159 -6.21 18.47 -0.33
C LYS A 159 -7.43 19.29 -0.72
N VAL A 160 -8.32 19.60 0.24
CA VAL A 160 -9.56 20.33 -0.07
C VAL A 160 -9.31 21.80 -0.41
N ASP A 161 -8.27 22.41 0.16
CA ASP A 161 -7.89 23.81 -0.09
C ASP A 161 -6.81 23.96 -1.18
N GLN A 162 -6.52 22.90 -1.93
CA GLN A 162 -5.62 22.98 -3.08
C GLN A 162 -6.17 23.98 -4.10
N GLU A 163 -5.36 24.99 -4.46
CA GLU A 163 -5.72 25.97 -5.49
C GLU A 163 -5.88 25.24 -6.85
N ILE A 164 -6.85 25.66 -7.68
CA ILE A 164 -6.96 25.15 -9.06
C ILE A 164 -5.68 25.56 -9.79
N LEU A 165 -4.76 24.62 -9.98
CA LEU A 165 -3.71 24.77 -10.96
C LEU A 165 -4.42 24.85 -12.31
N THR A 166 -4.30 25.96 -13.03
CA THR A 166 -4.83 26.14 -14.39
C THR A 166 -4.06 25.26 -15.37
N ASN A 167 -4.19 23.94 -15.24
CA ASN A 167 -3.69 22.95 -16.17
C ASN A 167 -4.91 22.24 -16.77
N PRO A 168 -5.11 22.26 -18.09
CA PRO A 168 -6.34 21.81 -18.73
C PRO A 168 -6.69 20.31 -18.57
N ASP A 169 -5.77 19.48 -18.04
CA ASP A 169 -5.93 18.03 -17.94
C ASP A 169 -5.92 17.47 -16.49
N ALA A 170 -6.01 18.32 -15.47
CA ALA A 170 -6.10 17.85 -14.08
C ALA A 170 -7.57 17.54 -13.70
N HIS A 171 -7.93 16.26 -13.62
CA HIS A 171 -9.23 15.76 -13.14
C HIS A 171 -9.47 15.97 -11.63
N LEU A 172 -8.83 16.94 -10.99
CA LEU A 172 -9.04 17.30 -9.59
C LEU A 172 -9.87 18.60 -9.54
N PRO A 173 -11.18 18.52 -9.24
CA PRO A 173 -11.95 19.71 -8.92
C PRO A 173 -11.56 20.16 -7.50
N SER A 174 -10.69 21.15 -7.35
CA SER A 174 -10.45 21.78 -6.05
C SER A 174 -10.35 23.30 -6.20
N GLY A 175 -11.49 23.98 -6.00
CA GLY A 175 -11.65 25.44 -6.00
C GLY A 175 -11.14 26.12 -4.73
N GLY A 176 -10.02 25.65 -4.16
CA GLY A 176 -9.44 26.17 -2.92
C GLY A 176 -8.74 27.52 -3.08
N GLN A 177 -8.49 28.21 -1.96
CA GLN A 177 -7.83 29.52 -1.91
C GLN A 177 -6.35 29.42 -1.48
N GLY A 178 -5.87 28.21 -1.18
CA GLY A 178 -4.50 27.95 -0.74
C GLY A 178 -4.16 28.59 0.60
N LEU A 179 -5.15 28.95 1.41
CA LEU A 179 -4.97 29.57 2.73
C LEU A 179 -4.39 28.59 3.75
N VAL A 180 -4.79 27.31 3.72
CA VAL A 180 -4.19 26.24 4.52
C VAL A 180 -2.72 26.06 4.16
N TRP A 181 -2.41 26.04 2.86
CA TRP A 181 -1.04 25.96 2.35
C TRP A 181 -0.18 27.14 2.85
N LYS A 182 -0.71 28.37 2.70
CA LYS A 182 -0.07 29.59 3.22
C LYS A 182 0.09 29.55 4.73
N ARG A 183 -0.85 28.96 5.47
CA ARG A 183 -0.75 28.83 6.94
C ARG A 183 0.28 27.80 7.37
N ILE A 184 0.38 26.65 6.70
CA ILE A 184 1.30 25.57 7.12
C ILE A 184 2.75 25.90 6.74
N PHE A 185 2.97 26.42 5.53
CA PHE A 185 4.31 26.67 5.00
C PHE A 185 4.74 28.14 5.07
N GLY A 186 3.79 29.07 4.89
CA GLY A 186 4.07 30.50 4.87
C GLY A 186 4.08 31.15 6.26
N ASP A 187 3.41 30.58 7.26
CA ASP A 187 3.47 31.08 8.63
C ASP A 187 4.78 30.63 9.29
N ARG A 188 5.55 31.59 9.79
CA ARG A 188 6.89 31.35 10.32
C ARG A 188 6.89 30.44 11.55
N ASP A 189 5.92 30.58 12.45
CA ASP A 189 5.91 29.85 13.72
C ASP A 189 5.40 28.41 13.52
N VAL A 190 4.43 28.23 12.62
CA VAL A 190 3.99 26.90 12.19
C VAL A 190 5.12 26.18 11.45
N TYR A 191 5.76 26.85 10.48
CA TYR A 191 6.84 26.25 9.70
C TYR A 191 8.05 25.87 10.56
N ARG A 192 8.44 26.73 11.50
CA ARG A 192 9.52 26.46 12.47
C ARG A 192 9.26 25.22 13.34
N THR A 193 8.00 24.91 13.64
CA THR A 193 7.63 23.76 14.47
C THR A 193 8.10 22.43 13.87
N PHE A 194 8.11 22.29 12.54
CA PHE A 194 8.63 21.09 11.87
C PHE A 194 10.10 20.82 12.21
N PHE A 195 10.92 21.88 12.19
CA PHE A 195 12.35 21.78 12.50
C PHE A 195 12.58 21.59 14.00
N GLU A 196 11.89 22.36 14.85
CA GLU A 196 12.03 22.27 16.31
C GLU A 196 11.69 20.88 16.86
N ALA A 197 10.66 20.23 16.29
CA ALA A 197 10.19 18.92 16.74
C ALA A 197 11.09 17.78 16.24
N CYS A 198 11.68 17.93 15.05
CA CYS A 198 12.38 16.85 14.35
C CYS A 198 13.91 16.99 14.35
N SER A 199 14.47 18.13 14.76
CA SER A 199 15.92 18.34 14.71
C SER A 199 16.65 17.71 15.91
N LEU A 200 17.80 17.11 15.65
CA LEU A 200 18.71 16.62 16.69
C LEU A 200 19.46 17.76 17.39
N THR A 201 19.70 18.86 16.67
CA THR A 201 20.49 20.02 17.10
C THR A 201 19.78 21.33 16.79
N GLY A 202 20.17 22.42 17.46
CA GLY A 202 19.58 23.74 17.23
C GLY A 202 18.61 24.18 18.33
N PRO A 203 18.03 25.38 18.20
CA PRO A 203 17.12 25.92 19.19
C PRO A 203 15.82 25.10 19.19
N THR A 204 15.27 24.81 20.36
CA THR A 204 13.94 24.17 20.43
C THR A 204 13.16 24.72 21.61
N SER A 205 11.92 25.12 21.36
CA SER A 205 10.96 25.44 22.42
C SER A 205 10.26 24.17 22.95
N LEU A 206 10.33 23.08 22.19
CA LEU A 206 9.65 21.82 22.47
C LEU A 206 10.53 20.91 23.33
N LYS A 207 10.03 20.58 24.53
CA LYS A 207 10.69 19.65 25.45
C LYS A 207 10.34 18.21 25.10
N LEU A 208 10.82 17.72 23.97
CA LEU A 208 10.64 16.34 23.54
C LEU A 208 11.77 15.44 24.05
N SER A 209 11.41 14.24 24.51
CA SER A 209 12.36 13.16 24.75
C SER A 209 12.96 12.64 23.43
N LYS A 210 14.06 11.89 23.49
CA LYS A 210 14.68 11.28 22.31
C LYS A 210 13.68 10.41 21.53
N SER A 211 12.88 9.58 22.22
CA SER A 211 11.89 8.71 21.57
C SER A 211 10.77 9.51 20.89
N GLN A 212 10.26 10.56 21.52
CA GLN A 212 9.26 11.44 20.91
C GLN A 212 9.79 12.14 19.67
N ARG A 213 11.07 12.56 19.68
CA ARG A 213 11.72 13.14 18.51
C ARG A 213 11.84 12.14 17.36
N THR A 214 12.27 10.90 17.64
CA THR A 214 12.30 9.83 16.63
C THR A 214 10.92 9.59 16.02
N LEU A 215 9.85 9.61 16.84
CA LEU A 215 8.48 9.50 16.33
C LEU A 215 8.07 10.70 15.47
N ALA A 216 8.45 11.92 15.86
CA ALA A 216 8.19 13.14 15.09
C ALA A 216 8.87 13.08 13.71
N GLN A 217 10.14 12.65 13.67
CA GLN A 217 10.91 12.48 12.44
C GLN A 217 10.25 11.44 11.51
N ALA A 218 9.84 10.30 12.05
CA ALA A 218 9.14 9.27 11.29
C ALA A 218 7.81 9.78 10.70
N ARG A 219 7.01 10.51 11.50
CA ARG A 219 5.74 11.11 11.06
C ARG A 219 5.97 12.13 9.94
N LEU A 220 7.01 12.96 10.05
CA LEU A 220 7.33 13.94 9.02
C LEU A 220 7.73 13.26 7.71
N MET A 221 8.54 12.20 7.77
CA MET A 221 8.93 11.40 6.60
C MET A 221 7.74 10.68 5.93
N GLU A 222 6.75 10.24 6.68
CA GLU A 222 5.53 9.62 6.11
C GLU A 222 4.60 10.65 5.44
N TRP A 223 4.56 11.87 5.99
CA TRP A 223 3.65 12.93 5.55
C TRP A 223 4.17 13.70 4.34
N LEU A 224 5.48 14.02 4.31
CA LEU A 224 6.07 14.85 3.26
C LEU A 224 5.87 14.35 1.82
N PRO A 225 6.07 13.06 1.49
CA PRO A 225 5.89 12.56 0.13
C PRO A 225 4.45 12.76 -0.37
N GLN A 226 3.47 12.58 0.51
CA GLN A 226 2.06 12.79 0.19
C GLN A 226 1.75 14.26 -0.08
N VAL A 227 2.41 15.19 0.62
CA VAL A 227 2.31 16.62 0.33
C VAL A 227 3.00 16.99 -0.97
N GLY A 228 4.18 16.41 -1.23
CA GLY A 228 4.92 16.61 -2.48
C GLY A 228 4.17 16.13 -3.72
N ALA A 229 3.29 15.12 -3.57
CA ALA A 229 2.39 14.68 -4.63
C ALA A 229 1.35 15.74 -5.02
N MET A 230 0.93 16.56 -4.06
CA MET A 230 -0.04 17.64 -4.27
C MET A 230 0.65 18.91 -4.80
N ASP A 231 1.74 19.32 -4.16
CA ASP A 231 2.58 20.44 -4.59
C ASP A 231 4.04 20.19 -4.20
N TRP A 232 4.85 19.76 -5.17
CA TRP A 232 6.28 19.52 -4.97
C TRP A 232 7.03 20.80 -4.58
N SER A 233 6.62 21.95 -5.10
CA SER A 233 7.29 23.23 -4.84
C SER A 233 7.11 23.65 -3.38
N ALA A 234 5.99 23.29 -2.75
CA ALA A 234 5.70 23.60 -1.36
C ALA A 234 6.68 22.93 -0.39
N ILE A 235 7.20 21.74 -0.68
CA ILE A 235 8.15 21.05 0.20
C ILE A 235 9.61 21.29 -0.17
N SER A 236 9.90 21.58 -1.44
CA SER A 236 11.27 21.68 -1.96
C SER A 236 11.86 23.09 -1.99
N ARG A 237 11.04 24.14 -1.99
CA ARG A 237 11.53 25.52 -1.97
C ARG A 237 11.77 26.01 -0.55
N SER A 238 12.68 26.97 -0.40
CA SER A 238 12.82 27.75 0.82
C SER A 238 11.61 28.67 1.03
N HIS A 239 11.03 28.66 2.24
CA HIS A 239 9.97 29.60 2.63
C HIS A 239 10.47 30.61 3.67
N HIS A 240 11.32 30.17 4.60
CA HIS A 240 11.86 30.99 5.69
C HIS A 240 13.34 30.68 5.88
N SER A 241 14.18 31.31 5.05
CA SER A 241 15.64 31.06 5.06
C SER A 241 16.31 31.33 6.43
N ASP A 242 15.76 32.24 7.24
CA ASP A 242 16.23 32.49 8.61
C ASP A 242 16.03 31.25 9.48
N VAL A 243 14.83 30.65 9.44
CA VAL A 243 14.49 29.43 10.17
C VAL A 243 15.35 28.26 9.68
N GLU A 244 15.40 28.03 8.37
CA GLU A 244 16.12 26.92 7.74
C GLU A 244 17.62 26.92 8.10
N SER A 245 18.25 28.10 8.11
CA SER A 245 19.68 28.25 8.44
C SER A 245 20.02 27.86 9.89
N GLU A 246 19.09 28.00 10.84
CA GLU A 246 19.29 27.60 12.23
C GLU A 246 19.43 26.07 12.39
N TYR A 247 18.95 25.30 11.41
CA TYR A 247 18.97 23.83 11.39
C TYR A 247 19.89 23.26 10.31
N SER A 248 20.90 24.04 9.91
CA SER A 248 21.94 23.62 8.95
C SER A 248 21.44 23.31 7.54
N VAL A 249 20.27 23.83 7.16
CA VAL A 249 19.78 23.74 5.78
C VAL A 249 20.37 24.88 4.96
N GLU A 250 20.97 24.55 3.82
CA GLU A 250 21.53 25.54 2.90
C GLU A 250 20.43 26.40 2.26
N SER A 251 20.78 27.64 1.89
CA SER A 251 19.84 28.59 1.27
C SER A 251 19.15 27.99 0.04
N GLY A 252 17.85 27.72 0.15
CA GLY A 252 17.04 27.18 -0.95
C GLY A 252 16.57 25.74 -0.79
N GLY A 253 16.99 25.04 0.28
CA GLY A 253 16.67 23.61 0.47
C GLY A 253 15.27 23.29 1.03
N GLY A 254 14.68 24.22 1.78
CA GLY A 254 13.34 24.05 2.34
C GLY A 254 13.20 22.85 3.30
N LEU A 255 11.97 22.35 3.43
CA LEU A 255 11.64 21.30 4.39
C LEU A 255 12.06 19.89 3.91
N LEU A 256 12.08 19.69 2.59
CA LEU A 256 12.54 18.44 1.99
C LEU A 256 14.04 18.21 2.24
N ASP A 257 14.90 19.23 2.04
CA ASP A 257 16.34 19.11 2.32
C ASP A 257 16.61 18.80 3.77
N PHE A 258 15.88 19.45 4.68
CA PHE A 258 15.97 19.14 6.09
C PHE A 258 15.69 17.65 6.36
N ALA A 259 14.53 17.15 5.92
CA ALA A 259 14.13 15.77 6.16
C ALA A 259 15.07 14.75 5.48
N ALA A 260 15.52 15.04 4.27
CA ALA A 260 16.32 14.11 3.46
C ALA A 260 17.81 14.07 3.84
N LEU A 261 18.38 15.18 4.34
CA LEU A 261 19.83 15.36 4.49
C LEU A 261 20.29 15.65 5.93
N HIS A 262 19.47 16.33 6.73
CA HIS A 262 19.93 16.93 8.00
C HIS A 262 19.18 16.42 9.23
N MET A 263 17.99 15.87 9.06
CA MET A 263 17.11 15.45 10.16
C MET A 263 17.59 14.16 10.85
N VAL A 264 18.18 13.23 10.09
CA VAL A 264 18.52 11.87 10.55
C VAL A 264 20.02 11.71 10.73
N ASP A 265 20.45 11.24 11.90
CA ASP A 265 21.82 10.77 12.10
C ASP A 265 21.93 9.30 11.67
N ILE A 266 22.42 9.10 10.45
CA ILE A 266 22.56 7.79 9.81
C ILE A 266 23.58 6.88 10.54
N LYS A 267 24.51 7.46 11.32
CA LYS A 267 25.60 6.70 11.96
C LYS A 267 25.19 6.07 13.29
N ASP A 268 24.35 6.78 14.04
CA ASP A 268 23.98 6.40 15.41
C ASP A 268 22.58 5.75 15.51
N ASP A 269 21.74 5.86 14.47
CA ASP A 269 20.37 5.33 14.47
C ASP A 269 20.02 4.60 13.16
N VAL A 270 20.36 3.31 13.10
CA VAL A 270 20.08 2.44 11.94
C VAL A 270 18.59 2.28 11.65
N LEU A 271 17.71 2.35 12.66
CA LEU A 271 16.27 2.22 12.48
C LEU A 271 15.69 3.48 11.83
N LEU A 272 16.22 4.65 12.20
CA LEU A 272 15.87 5.89 11.54
C LEU A 272 16.46 5.98 10.13
N HIS A 273 17.66 5.43 9.90
CA HIS A 273 18.21 5.28 8.54
C HIS A 273 17.35 4.36 7.66
N LEU A 274 16.82 3.26 8.20
CA LEU A 274 15.82 2.43 7.52
C LEU A 274 14.60 3.26 7.10
N SER A 275 14.11 4.09 8.02
CA SER A 275 12.95 4.95 7.77
C SER A 275 13.25 5.99 6.69
N LEU A 276 14.49 6.50 6.66
CA LEU A 276 14.98 7.42 5.63
C LEU A 276 15.08 6.77 4.24
N ILE A 277 15.50 5.50 4.15
CA ILE A 277 15.50 4.77 2.88
C ILE A 277 14.07 4.58 2.36
N ASN A 278 13.13 4.21 3.24
CA ASN A 278 11.71 4.09 2.87
C ASN A 278 11.14 5.44 2.43
N PHE A 279 11.51 6.54 3.11
CA PHE A 279 11.16 7.89 2.69
C PHE A 279 11.63 8.20 1.26
N TYR A 280 12.84 7.77 0.87
CA TYR A 280 13.30 7.93 -0.50
C TYR A 280 12.49 7.10 -1.50
N SER A 281 12.06 5.88 -1.14
CA SER A 281 11.13 5.10 -1.96
C SER A 281 9.79 5.80 -2.11
N ASP A 282 9.26 6.38 -1.03
CA ASP A 282 7.99 7.11 -1.04
C ASP A 282 8.10 8.37 -1.90
N ILE A 283 9.21 9.11 -1.85
CA ILE A 283 9.47 10.23 -2.77
C ILE A 283 9.37 9.76 -4.22
N LEU A 284 9.97 8.62 -4.59
CA LEU A 284 9.90 8.11 -5.96
C LEU A 284 8.47 7.73 -6.36
N ARG A 285 7.71 7.13 -5.45
CA ARG A 285 6.34 6.66 -5.69
C ARG A 285 5.33 7.81 -5.82
N TYR A 286 5.46 8.83 -4.99
CA TYR A 286 4.52 9.94 -4.89
C TYR A 286 4.90 11.15 -5.74
N SER A 287 6.12 11.19 -6.29
CA SER A 287 6.53 12.32 -7.13
C SER A 287 5.68 12.40 -8.40
N PRO A 288 5.17 13.60 -8.76
CA PRO A 288 4.37 13.78 -9.95
C PRO A 288 5.17 13.41 -11.20
N VAL A 289 4.62 12.54 -12.04
CA VAL A 289 5.13 12.27 -13.38
C VAL A 289 4.56 13.35 -14.32
N PRO A 290 5.37 14.05 -15.13
CA PRO A 290 4.86 15.07 -16.04
C PRO A 290 3.84 14.48 -17.03
N SER A 291 2.62 15.03 -17.07
CA SER A 291 1.52 14.56 -17.92
C SER A 291 1.69 14.85 -19.42
N SER A 292 2.84 15.36 -19.87
CA SER A 292 3.06 15.71 -21.28
C SER A 292 3.96 14.69 -21.98
N PRO A 293 3.41 13.85 -22.88
CA PRO A 293 4.19 12.87 -23.65
C PRO A 293 5.04 13.50 -24.77
N SER A 294 5.18 14.82 -24.80
CA SER A 294 5.90 15.57 -25.84
C SER A 294 7.34 15.96 -25.46
N SER A 295 7.74 15.79 -24.20
CA SER A 295 9.17 15.73 -23.88
C SER A 295 9.60 14.26 -23.94
N ILE A 296 10.72 14.00 -24.61
CA ILE A 296 11.41 12.70 -24.64
C ILE A 296 11.97 12.33 -23.22
N SER A 297 11.62 13.16 -22.23
CA SER A 297 11.92 13.18 -20.82
C SER A 297 11.12 12.27 -19.88
N ALA A 298 11.05 10.95 -20.04
CA ALA A 298 10.57 10.09 -18.93
C ALA A 298 11.49 10.14 -17.66
N THR A 299 12.49 11.04 -17.66
CA THR A 299 13.48 11.27 -16.60
C THR A 299 13.23 12.54 -15.78
N ASP A 300 12.13 13.26 -16.03
CA ASP A 300 11.86 14.60 -15.46
C ASP A 300 11.02 14.58 -14.16
N SER A 301 10.95 13.45 -13.42
CA SER A 301 10.32 13.47 -12.10
C SER A 301 11.16 14.32 -11.14
N PRO A 302 10.57 15.33 -10.48
CA PRO A 302 11.33 16.21 -9.59
C PRO A 302 11.90 15.46 -8.39
N GLY A 303 11.24 14.38 -7.93
CA GLY A 303 11.73 13.52 -6.85
C GLY A 303 12.96 12.71 -7.25
N LEU A 304 12.96 12.09 -8.43
CA LEU A 304 14.12 11.35 -8.91
C LEU A 304 15.32 12.30 -9.15
N LEU A 305 15.08 13.45 -9.79
CA LEU A 305 16.12 14.45 -10.03
C LEU A 305 16.72 14.97 -8.71
N TYR A 306 15.87 15.19 -7.71
CA TYR A 306 16.30 15.56 -6.37
C TYR A 306 17.24 14.51 -5.75
N LEU A 307 16.83 13.24 -5.74
CA LEU A 307 17.64 12.16 -5.17
C LEU A 307 18.97 11.96 -5.92
N ILE A 308 18.99 12.17 -7.24
CA ILE A 308 20.22 12.12 -8.04
C ILE A 308 21.14 13.30 -7.72
N LYS A 309 20.61 14.53 -7.74
CA LYS A 309 21.36 15.77 -7.50
C LYS A 309 22.10 15.74 -6.16
N HIS A 310 21.45 15.23 -5.12
CA HIS A 310 22.02 15.15 -3.77
C HIS A 310 22.80 13.84 -3.50
N GLY A 311 23.00 12.99 -4.53
CA GLY A 311 23.76 11.74 -4.41
C GLY A 311 23.08 10.66 -3.56
N LEU A 312 21.80 10.84 -3.20
CA LEU A 312 21.02 9.91 -2.38
C LEU A 312 20.64 8.65 -3.16
N HIS A 313 20.36 8.81 -4.46
CA HIS A 313 20.02 7.69 -5.34
C HIS A 313 21.14 6.65 -5.42
N ILE A 314 22.37 7.11 -5.74
CA ILE A 314 23.53 6.23 -5.85
C ILE A 314 23.96 5.66 -4.49
N ARG A 315 23.84 6.44 -3.40
CA ARG A 315 24.13 5.97 -2.04
C ARG A 315 23.19 4.83 -1.65
N THR A 316 21.89 5.02 -1.81
CA THR A 316 20.87 4.02 -1.44
C THR A 316 21.00 2.75 -2.29
N ALA A 317 21.19 2.90 -3.61
CA ALA A 317 21.46 1.77 -4.49
C ALA A 317 22.77 1.04 -4.11
N GLY A 318 23.79 1.79 -3.68
CA GLY A 318 25.06 1.26 -3.20
C GLY A 318 24.94 0.37 -1.96
N LEU A 319 23.96 0.59 -1.09
CA LEU A 319 23.70 -0.27 0.08
C LEU A 319 23.25 -1.67 -0.35
N TYR A 320 22.39 -1.78 -1.36
CA TYR A 320 21.94 -3.06 -1.91
C TYR A 320 23.04 -3.73 -2.75
N LEU A 321 23.66 -2.96 -3.64
CA LEU A 321 24.69 -3.44 -4.58
C LEU A 321 26.05 -3.70 -3.91
N GLN A 322 26.22 -3.29 -2.65
CA GLN A 322 27.48 -3.38 -1.90
C GLN A 322 28.64 -2.69 -2.63
N LEU A 323 28.39 -1.48 -3.14
CA LEU A 323 29.40 -0.71 -3.87
C LEU A 323 30.52 -0.21 -2.94
N PRO A 324 31.76 -0.05 -3.44
CA PRO A 324 32.86 0.51 -2.64
C PRO A 324 32.50 1.87 -2.03
N GLY A 325 32.68 2.02 -0.72
CA GLY A 325 32.29 3.22 0.03
C GLY A 325 30.89 3.17 0.66
N ALA A 326 30.12 2.10 0.44
CA ALA A 326 28.87 1.80 1.14
C ALA A 326 29.03 0.62 2.13
N GLU A 327 30.23 0.43 2.67
CA GLU A 327 30.52 -0.62 3.65
C GLU A 327 29.73 -0.35 4.94
N LEU A 328 28.81 -1.24 5.24
CA LEU A 328 28.05 -1.27 6.48
C LEU A 328 28.62 -2.33 7.41
N ASP A 329 28.49 -2.11 8.71
CA ASP A 329 28.65 -3.20 9.67
C ASP A 329 27.67 -4.34 9.33
N PRO A 330 28.04 -5.62 9.51
CA PRO A 330 27.15 -6.73 9.16
C PRO A 330 25.78 -6.65 9.83
N VAL A 331 25.68 -6.05 11.03
CA VAL A 331 24.39 -5.86 11.72
C VAL A 331 23.54 -4.84 10.97
N ASP A 332 24.09 -3.69 10.61
CA ASP A 332 23.36 -2.64 9.88
C ASP A 332 22.94 -3.12 8.49
N ALA A 333 23.80 -3.91 7.82
CA ALA A 333 23.47 -4.53 6.55
C ALA A 333 22.21 -5.40 6.62
N MET A 334 21.97 -6.10 7.74
CA MET A 334 20.75 -6.91 7.92
C MET A 334 19.48 -6.06 7.98
N PHE A 335 19.54 -4.85 8.54
CA PHE A 335 18.39 -3.94 8.62
C PHE A 335 18.17 -3.16 7.33
N LEU A 336 19.24 -2.73 6.66
CA LEU A 336 19.17 -1.81 5.52
C LEU A 336 19.02 -2.52 4.17
N TYR A 337 19.38 -3.80 4.08
CA TYR A 337 19.29 -4.58 2.84
C TYR A 337 17.87 -4.65 2.26
N GLY A 338 16.86 -4.98 3.08
CA GLY A 338 15.46 -5.08 2.64
C GLY A 338 14.91 -3.74 2.11
N PRO A 339 15.02 -2.64 2.86
CA PRO A 339 14.66 -1.30 2.41
C PRO A 339 15.39 -0.86 1.14
N ALA A 340 16.70 -1.12 1.03
CA ALA A 340 17.48 -0.76 -0.16
C ALA A 340 17.05 -1.56 -1.41
N ALA A 341 16.73 -2.86 -1.26
CA ALA A 341 16.15 -3.66 -2.33
C ALA A 341 14.77 -3.12 -2.76
N ASN A 342 13.92 -2.72 -1.79
CA ASN A 342 12.64 -2.09 -2.06
C ASN A 342 12.80 -0.76 -2.81
N TYR A 343 13.78 0.07 -2.43
CA TYR A 343 14.09 1.30 -3.15
C TYR A 343 14.41 1.08 -4.63
N ILE A 344 15.27 0.09 -4.94
CA ILE A 344 15.58 -0.24 -6.34
C ILE A 344 14.35 -0.80 -7.05
N ALA A 345 13.53 -1.61 -6.36
CA ALA A 345 12.28 -2.14 -6.92
C ALA A 345 11.32 -0.99 -7.30
N THR A 346 11.08 -0.05 -6.38
CA THR A 346 10.24 1.13 -6.64
C THR A 346 10.82 1.99 -7.77
N TYR A 347 12.13 2.20 -7.79
CA TYR A 347 12.81 2.94 -8.86
C TYR A 347 12.64 2.27 -10.23
N ALA A 348 12.86 0.96 -10.32
CA ALA A 348 12.77 0.21 -11.57
C ALA A 348 11.32 0.14 -12.09
N GLU A 349 10.33 0.08 -11.18
CA GLU A 349 8.90 0.06 -11.50
C GLU A 349 8.39 1.42 -12.00
N HIS A 350 8.73 2.52 -11.32
CA HIS A 350 8.20 3.86 -11.65
C HIS A 350 9.04 4.57 -12.72
N PHE A 351 10.32 4.23 -12.86
CA PHE A 351 11.25 4.85 -13.82
C PHE A 351 11.95 3.81 -14.72
N PRO A 352 11.21 2.96 -15.43
CA PRO A 352 11.76 1.82 -16.16
C PRO A 352 12.75 2.23 -17.26
N GLN A 353 12.49 3.35 -17.96
CA GLN A 353 13.37 3.84 -19.02
C GLN A 353 14.70 4.37 -18.45
N HIS A 354 14.66 5.13 -17.36
CA HIS A 354 15.87 5.62 -16.69
C HIS A 354 16.69 4.46 -16.12
N PHE A 355 16.02 3.45 -15.52
CA PHE A 355 16.67 2.24 -15.04
C PHE A 355 17.39 1.50 -16.18
N LEU A 356 16.71 1.25 -17.30
CA LEU A 356 17.26 0.54 -18.46
C LEU A 356 18.42 1.30 -19.13
N ALA A 357 18.41 2.63 -19.11
CA ALA A 357 19.48 3.46 -19.66
C ALA A 357 20.72 3.56 -18.75
N SER A 358 20.58 3.19 -17.47
CA SER A 358 21.65 3.28 -16.47
C SER A 358 22.59 2.05 -16.48
N GLN A 359 23.62 2.09 -15.64
CA GLN A 359 24.51 0.94 -15.40
C GLN A 359 23.93 -0.05 -14.37
N MET A 360 22.76 0.23 -13.79
CA MET A 360 22.16 -0.61 -12.74
C MET A 360 21.67 -1.98 -13.21
N PRO A 361 21.03 -2.16 -14.39
CA PRO A 361 20.52 -3.47 -14.79
C PRO A 361 21.56 -4.61 -14.71
N PRO A 362 22.76 -4.51 -15.31
CA PRO A 362 23.73 -5.60 -15.20
C PRO A 362 24.24 -5.82 -13.77
N GLN A 363 24.36 -4.76 -12.96
CA GLN A 363 24.79 -4.87 -11.56
C GLN A 363 23.75 -5.59 -10.70
N VAL A 364 22.47 -5.22 -10.84
CA VAL A 364 21.34 -5.85 -10.16
C VAL A 364 21.22 -7.31 -10.58
N LEU A 365 21.25 -7.62 -11.88
CA LEU A 365 21.14 -9.00 -12.37
C LEU A 365 22.30 -9.90 -11.89
N THR A 366 23.52 -9.36 -11.82
CA THR A 366 24.68 -10.09 -11.28
C THR A 366 24.51 -10.40 -9.80
N ARG A 367 24.04 -9.41 -9.02
CA ARG A 367 23.77 -9.57 -7.58
C ARG A 367 22.65 -10.59 -7.33
N LEU A 368 21.55 -10.50 -8.08
CA LEU A 368 20.44 -11.44 -8.03
C LEU A 368 20.87 -12.87 -8.37
N SER A 369 21.69 -13.03 -9.42
CA SER A 369 22.22 -14.35 -9.80
C SER A 369 23.06 -14.97 -8.69
N THR A 370 23.86 -14.16 -8.00
CA THR A 370 24.63 -14.61 -6.82
C THR A 370 23.72 -14.98 -5.64
N SER A 371 22.62 -14.25 -5.45
CA SER A 371 21.67 -14.52 -4.36
C SER A 371 20.81 -15.76 -4.59
N PHE A 372 20.45 -16.02 -5.85
CA PHE A 372 19.61 -17.16 -6.24
C PHE A 372 20.38 -18.45 -6.49
N ASP A 373 21.72 -18.42 -6.49
CA ASP A 373 22.58 -19.61 -6.55
C ASP A 373 22.56 -20.38 -5.21
N LEU A 374 21.38 -20.91 -4.88
CA LEU A 374 21.10 -21.66 -3.67
C LEU A 374 20.87 -23.13 -4.00
N SER A 375 21.37 -24.01 -3.14
CA SER A 375 21.08 -25.45 -3.24
C SER A 375 19.57 -25.73 -3.08
N PRO A 376 19.03 -26.79 -3.69
CA PRO A 376 17.61 -27.17 -3.56
C PRO A 376 17.11 -27.27 -2.10
N GLY A 377 17.94 -27.76 -1.18
CA GLY A 377 17.59 -27.84 0.24
C GLY A 377 17.43 -26.48 0.92
N LYS A 378 18.21 -25.47 0.49
CA LYS A 378 18.07 -24.09 0.97
C LYS A 378 16.77 -23.47 0.46
N TRP A 379 16.44 -23.67 -0.82
CA TRP A 379 15.18 -23.16 -1.38
C TRP A 379 13.94 -23.70 -0.66
N ALA A 380 13.97 -24.96 -0.23
CA ALA A 380 12.84 -25.62 0.42
C ALA A 380 12.75 -25.38 1.94
N HIS A 381 13.86 -25.09 2.63
CA HIS A 381 13.92 -25.10 4.10
C HIS A 381 14.53 -23.85 4.75
N ALA A 382 15.28 -23.03 4.00
CA ALA A 382 15.82 -21.78 4.53
C ALA A 382 14.83 -20.62 4.33
N GLU A 383 15.09 -19.49 4.99
CA GLU A 383 14.40 -18.24 4.67
C GLU A 383 14.68 -17.89 3.20
N SER A 384 13.60 -17.62 2.45
CA SER A 384 13.69 -17.23 1.06
C SER A 384 14.36 -15.85 0.94
N PRO A 385 15.11 -15.58 -0.16
CA PRO A 385 15.59 -14.24 -0.47
C PRO A 385 14.42 -13.36 -0.96
N LYS A 386 13.41 -13.13 -0.10
CA LYS A 386 12.13 -12.48 -0.42
C LYS A 386 12.30 -11.07 -1.01
N HIS A 387 13.30 -10.32 -0.55
CA HIS A 387 13.57 -8.96 -1.05
C HIS A 387 14.14 -8.98 -2.47
N ASP A 388 15.01 -9.94 -2.80
CA ASP A 388 15.51 -10.14 -4.16
C ASP A 388 14.41 -10.69 -5.09
N LEU A 389 13.56 -11.57 -4.57
CA LEU A 389 12.40 -12.12 -5.29
C LEU A 389 11.35 -11.05 -5.61
N HIS A 390 11.14 -10.10 -4.70
CA HIS A 390 10.33 -8.91 -4.96
C HIS A 390 11.01 -8.02 -6.01
N LEU A 391 12.30 -7.71 -5.84
CA LEU A 391 13.06 -6.88 -6.77
C LEU A 391 13.00 -7.41 -8.20
N ILE A 392 13.31 -8.69 -8.44
CA ILE A 392 13.26 -9.28 -9.79
C ILE A 392 11.86 -9.20 -10.41
N SER A 393 10.80 -9.27 -9.59
CA SER A 393 9.42 -9.16 -10.09
C SER A 393 9.01 -7.74 -10.46
N SER A 394 9.66 -6.73 -9.87
CA SER A 394 9.43 -5.30 -10.14
C SER A 394 10.33 -4.75 -11.26
N LEU A 395 11.36 -5.51 -11.70
CA LEU A 395 12.20 -5.08 -12.80
C LEU A 395 11.41 -5.03 -14.12
N PRO A 396 11.69 -4.04 -15.00
CA PRO A 396 11.20 -4.08 -16.38
C PRO A 396 11.58 -5.41 -17.00
N ARG A 397 10.61 -6.14 -17.54
CA ARG A 397 10.82 -7.46 -18.16
C ARG A 397 11.83 -7.37 -19.29
N ARG A 398 11.91 -6.23 -19.98
CA ARG A 398 12.96 -5.93 -20.96
C ARG A 398 14.39 -6.11 -20.41
N ALA A 399 14.63 -5.82 -19.13
CA ALA A 399 15.92 -6.05 -18.48
C ALA A 399 16.19 -7.55 -18.24
N LEU A 400 15.15 -8.36 -18.08
CA LEU A 400 15.24 -9.80 -17.84
C LEU A 400 15.36 -10.62 -19.12
N VAL A 401 14.91 -10.06 -20.25
CA VAL A 401 14.94 -10.76 -21.54
C VAL A 401 16.39 -10.95 -21.99
N PRO A 402 16.79 -12.19 -22.33
CA PRO A 402 18.16 -12.46 -22.71
C PRO A 402 18.47 -11.79 -24.06
N SER A 403 19.60 -11.08 -24.16
CA SER A 403 20.03 -10.46 -25.42
C SER A 403 20.31 -11.50 -26.53
N THR A 404 20.60 -12.74 -26.15
CA THR A 404 20.74 -13.89 -27.05
C THR A 404 20.08 -15.13 -26.43
N PRO A 405 19.48 -16.05 -27.21
CA PRO A 405 18.87 -17.26 -26.65
C PRO A 405 19.86 -18.11 -25.83
N THR A 406 21.16 -18.02 -26.12
CA THR A 406 22.24 -18.69 -25.38
C THR A 406 22.57 -18.06 -24.04
N SER A 407 22.16 -16.81 -23.76
CA SER A 407 22.45 -16.12 -22.49
C SER A 407 21.37 -16.33 -21.42
N PHE A 408 20.23 -16.94 -21.76
CA PHE A 408 19.17 -17.24 -20.78
C PHE A 408 19.63 -18.10 -19.59
N PRO A 409 20.53 -19.10 -19.73
CA PRO A 409 21.05 -19.87 -18.60
C PRO A 409 21.84 -19.06 -17.56
N ALA A 410 22.30 -17.86 -17.94
CA ALA A 410 22.96 -16.92 -17.03
C ALA A 410 21.97 -15.90 -16.42
N SER A 411 20.69 -15.96 -16.78
CA SER A 411 19.66 -15.09 -16.22
C SER A 411 19.29 -15.54 -14.80
N PRO A 412 19.13 -14.61 -13.84
CA PRO A 412 18.68 -14.95 -12.49
C PRO A 412 17.31 -15.64 -12.48
N LEU A 413 16.45 -15.36 -13.48
CA LEU A 413 15.16 -16.04 -13.63
C LEU A 413 15.31 -17.55 -13.84
N SER A 414 16.38 -18.00 -14.50
CA SER A 414 16.62 -19.42 -14.78
C SER A 414 17.02 -20.23 -13.54
N LEU A 415 17.46 -19.56 -12.46
CA LEU A 415 17.86 -20.17 -11.19
C LEU A 415 16.67 -20.44 -10.26
N LEU A 416 15.50 -19.87 -10.54
CA LEU A 416 14.30 -20.05 -9.73
C LEU A 416 13.76 -21.50 -9.89
N PRO A 417 13.67 -22.31 -8.80
CA PRO A 417 13.28 -23.71 -8.90
C PRO A 417 11.76 -23.93 -8.96
N THR A 418 11.32 -24.99 -9.64
CA THR A 418 9.91 -25.44 -9.67
C THR A 418 9.62 -26.61 -8.72
N LYS A 419 10.61 -27.44 -8.40
CA LYS A 419 10.43 -28.67 -7.60
C LYS A 419 10.72 -28.48 -6.11
N ALA A 420 11.95 -28.13 -5.77
CA ALA A 420 12.37 -27.81 -4.41
C ALA A 420 12.22 -26.30 -4.21
N THR A 421 10.97 -25.84 -4.15
CA THR A 421 10.59 -24.43 -4.23
C THR A 421 9.81 -24.00 -2.99
N ASN A 422 9.48 -22.71 -2.93
CA ASN A 422 8.70 -22.11 -1.86
C ASN A 422 7.62 -21.19 -2.45
N PRO A 423 6.63 -20.74 -1.64
CA PRO A 423 5.54 -19.89 -2.13
C PRO A 423 6.01 -18.58 -2.77
N ASP A 424 7.09 -17.98 -2.25
CA ASP A 424 7.61 -16.70 -2.75
C ASP A 424 8.12 -16.83 -4.18
N VAL A 425 8.87 -17.90 -4.49
CA VAL A 425 9.36 -18.18 -5.85
C VAL A 425 8.20 -18.35 -6.83
N LEU A 426 7.17 -19.11 -6.45
CA LEU A 426 6.01 -19.35 -7.32
C LEU A 426 5.22 -18.07 -7.58
N ASN A 427 5.05 -17.22 -6.55
CA ASN A 427 4.41 -15.91 -6.70
C ASN A 427 5.25 -14.95 -7.55
N THR A 428 6.57 -14.94 -7.41
CA THR A 428 7.48 -14.16 -8.27
C THR A 428 7.34 -14.60 -9.74
N LEU A 429 7.35 -15.91 -10.01
CA LEU A 429 7.13 -16.43 -11.36
C LEU A 429 5.73 -16.04 -11.89
N ALA A 430 4.71 -16.09 -11.03
CA ALA A 430 3.35 -15.72 -11.37
C ALA A 430 3.25 -14.24 -11.81
N THR A 431 3.86 -13.33 -11.05
CA THR A 431 3.93 -11.89 -11.37
C THR A 431 4.68 -11.65 -12.68
N ILE A 432 5.82 -12.29 -12.89
CA ILE A 432 6.63 -12.11 -14.10
C ILE A 432 5.87 -12.62 -15.33
N PHE A 433 5.27 -13.81 -15.27
CA PHE A 433 4.59 -14.43 -16.41
C PHE A 433 3.22 -13.84 -16.73
N HIS A 434 2.51 -13.30 -15.74
CA HIS A 434 1.22 -12.63 -15.97
C HIS A 434 1.36 -11.44 -16.94
N GLY A 435 2.50 -10.75 -16.91
CA GLY A 435 2.70 -9.51 -17.65
C GLY A 435 2.14 -8.28 -16.93
N PRO A 436 2.23 -7.09 -17.55
CA PRO A 436 1.76 -5.85 -16.95
C PRO A 436 0.25 -5.90 -16.68
N THR A 437 -0.18 -5.32 -15.57
CA THR A 437 -1.60 -5.08 -15.30
C THR A 437 -2.12 -4.04 -16.28
N LYS A 438 -3.31 -4.25 -16.86
CA LYS A 438 -3.93 -3.21 -17.68
C LYS A 438 -4.28 -2.03 -16.77
N PRO A 439 -3.94 -0.78 -17.14
CA PRO A 439 -4.39 0.39 -16.39
C PRO A 439 -5.93 0.39 -16.35
N GLU A 440 -6.48 0.76 -15.19
CA GLU A 440 -7.93 0.89 -15.01
C GLU A 440 -8.46 1.90 -16.03
N ILE A 441 -9.43 1.48 -16.86
CA ILE A 441 -9.98 2.31 -17.93
C ILE A 441 -10.74 3.47 -17.27
N VAL A 442 -10.13 4.65 -17.21
CA VAL A 442 -10.82 5.89 -16.88
C VAL A 442 -11.72 6.23 -18.06
N PHE A 443 -13.04 6.23 -17.86
CA PHE A 443 -14.01 6.50 -18.91
C PHE A 443 -13.89 7.95 -19.40
N GLY A 444 -13.34 8.14 -20.61
CA GLY A 444 -13.31 9.45 -21.27
C GLY A 444 -12.27 9.52 -22.39
N GLY A 445 -12.67 9.21 -23.62
CA GLY A 445 -11.87 9.49 -24.83
C GLY A 445 -11.55 8.25 -25.66
N SER A 446 -12.37 7.97 -26.68
CA SER A 446 -12.00 7.07 -27.76
C SER A 446 -10.89 7.71 -28.60
N SER A 447 -9.63 7.38 -28.31
CA SER A 447 -8.51 7.70 -29.20
C SER A 447 -8.20 6.47 -30.06
N THR A 448 -8.24 6.63 -31.38
CA THR A 448 -7.95 5.60 -32.39
C THR A 448 -6.45 5.54 -32.77
N SER A 449 -5.58 6.16 -31.97
CA SER A 449 -4.13 6.16 -32.13
C SER A 449 -3.47 5.64 -30.86
N ALA A 450 -2.66 4.58 -30.97
CA ALA A 450 -1.89 4.04 -29.85
C ALA A 450 -1.05 5.14 -29.20
N THR A 451 -1.26 5.36 -27.90
CA THR A 451 -0.44 6.30 -27.13
C THR A 451 0.95 5.71 -26.88
N PRO A 452 1.98 6.52 -26.60
CA PRO A 452 3.29 6.01 -26.20
C PRO A 452 3.22 5.04 -25.01
N ALA A 453 2.26 5.24 -24.10
CA ALA A 453 1.99 4.34 -22.98
C ALA A 453 1.49 2.97 -23.46
N ASP A 454 0.59 2.93 -24.44
CA ASP A 454 0.09 1.67 -25.02
C ASP A 454 1.23 0.88 -25.68
N ILE A 455 2.15 1.56 -26.39
CA ILE A 455 3.32 0.93 -27.01
C ILE A 455 4.23 0.31 -25.95
N THR A 456 4.51 1.03 -24.86
CA THR A 456 5.35 0.48 -23.76
C THR A 456 4.69 -0.69 -23.04
N HIS A 457 3.36 -0.68 -22.92
CA HIS A 457 2.59 -1.76 -22.32
C HIS A 457 2.64 -3.02 -23.19
N ASP A 458 2.44 -2.87 -24.50
CA ASP A 458 2.54 -3.95 -25.47
C ASP A 458 3.95 -4.56 -25.53
N GLU A 459 4.99 -3.73 -25.45
CA GLU A 459 6.38 -4.20 -25.35
C GLU A 459 6.60 -5.02 -24.07
N GLU A 460 6.16 -4.55 -22.91
CA GLU A 460 6.21 -5.28 -21.64
C GLU A 460 5.45 -6.62 -21.70
N ALA A 461 4.26 -6.61 -22.28
CA ALA A 461 3.44 -7.80 -22.51
C ALA A 461 4.14 -8.84 -23.40
N ASN A 462 4.84 -8.39 -24.46
CA ASN A 462 5.63 -9.27 -25.33
C ASN A 462 6.87 -9.85 -24.61
N HIS A 463 7.54 -9.04 -23.78
CA HIS A 463 8.66 -9.51 -22.97
C HIS A 463 8.20 -10.55 -21.93
N ALA A 464 7.03 -10.39 -21.30
CA ALA A 464 6.46 -11.39 -20.39
C ALA A 464 6.26 -12.75 -21.06
N ARG A 465 5.67 -12.75 -22.26
CA ARG A 465 5.50 -13.93 -23.11
C ARG A 465 6.85 -14.59 -23.41
N THR A 466 7.84 -13.79 -23.79
CA THR A 466 9.19 -14.28 -24.10
C THR A 466 9.85 -14.94 -22.90
N LEU A 467 9.74 -14.34 -21.71
CA LEU A 467 10.30 -14.88 -20.48
C LEU A 467 9.64 -16.20 -20.09
N TYR A 468 8.31 -16.28 -20.19
CA TYR A 468 7.58 -17.52 -19.92
C TYR A 468 8.08 -18.67 -20.80
N TYR A 469 8.15 -18.48 -22.12
CA TYR A 469 8.56 -19.56 -23.02
C TYR A 469 10.04 -19.93 -22.89
N ASN A 470 10.94 -18.95 -22.69
CA ASN A 470 12.35 -19.26 -22.42
C ASN A 470 12.52 -20.04 -21.10
N TYR A 471 11.76 -19.68 -20.07
CA TYR A 471 11.76 -20.41 -18.80
C TYR A 471 11.21 -21.83 -18.97
N LEU A 472 10.12 -22.01 -19.71
CA LEU A 472 9.51 -23.31 -19.97
C LEU A 472 10.40 -24.22 -20.81
N ALA A 473 11.09 -23.66 -21.82
CA ALA A 473 12.05 -24.41 -22.64
C ALA A 473 13.23 -24.95 -21.81
N ARG A 474 13.66 -24.21 -20.79
CA ARG A 474 14.70 -24.64 -19.84
C ARG A 474 14.16 -25.65 -18.81
N ASN A 475 12.91 -25.49 -18.38
CA ASN A 475 12.27 -26.28 -17.34
C ASN A 475 11.04 -27.02 -17.88
N PRO A 476 11.21 -28.06 -18.74
CA PRO A 476 10.08 -28.75 -19.37
C PRO A 476 9.18 -29.47 -18.36
N ARG A 477 9.70 -29.78 -17.16
CA ARG A 477 8.96 -30.40 -16.05
C ARG A 477 8.19 -29.40 -15.18
N MET A 478 8.26 -28.10 -15.46
CA MET A 478 7.61 -27.04 -14.67
C MET A 478 6.16 -27.41 -14.34
N TRP A 479 5.33 -27.67 -15.35
CA TRP A 479 3.90 -27.96 -15.12
C TRP A 479 3.64 -29.29 -14.40
N ALA A 480 4.53 -30.27 -14.55
CA ALA A 480 4.46 -31.51 -13.77
C ALA A 480 4.73 -31.25 -12.28
N ASP A 481 5.73 -30.42 -11.97
CA ASP A 481 6.06 -30.04 -10.60
C ASP A 481 4.93 -29.16 -10.01
N ILE A 482 4.46 -28.14 -10.73
CA ILE A 482 3.39 -27.24 -10.28
C ILE A 482 2.09 -27.98 -9.98
N THR A 483 1.67 -28.91 -10.83
CA THR A 483 0.44 -29.70 -10.58
C THR A 483 0.61 -30.66 -9.41
N THR A 484 1.80 -31.24 -9.22
CA THR A 484 2.11 -32.06 -8.03
C THR A 484 2.03 -31.24 -6.75
N LEU A 485 2.58 -30.01 -6.77
CA LEU A 485 2.52 -29.09 -5.63
C LEU A 485 1.09 -28.64 -5.33
N ALA A 486 0.31 -28.32 -6.37
CA ALA A 486 -1.08 -27.93 -6.24
C ALA A 486 -1.97 -29.07 -5.69
N ASP A 487 -1.65 -30.33 -5.97
CA ASP A 487 -2.36 -31.52 -5.45
C ASP A 487 -1.92 -31.90 -4.01
N THR A 488 -0.87 -31.26 -3.46
CA THR A 488 -0.33 -31.57 -2.12
C THR A 488 -0.99 -30.73 -1.03
N VAL A 489 -2.15 -31.19 -0.54
CA VAL A 489 -2.97 -30.47 0.46
C VAL A 489 -2.24 -30.17 1.77
N ALA A 490 -1.27 -31.01 2.16
CA ALA A 490 -0.47 -30.81 3.37
C ALA A 490 0.38 -29.51 3.35
N LEU A 491 0.73 -29.02 2.15
CA LEU A 491 1.52 -27.79 1.97
C LEU A 491 0.64 -26.68 1.40
N LYS A 492 -0.32 -26.23 2.22
CA LYS A 492 -1.36 -25.27 1.82
C LYS A 492 -0.83 -24.05 1.07
N ASP A 493 0.13 -23.33 1.62
CA ASP A 493 0.60 -22.06 1.02
C ASP A 493 1.32 -22.30 -0.31
N LEU A 494 2.01 -23.43 -0.44
CA LEU A 494 2.67 -23.84 -1.68
C LEU A 494 1.66 -24.27 -2.75
N ALA A 495 0.62 -25.00 -2.35
CA ALA A 495 -0.47 -25.39 -3.24
C ALA A 495 -1.26 -24.16 -3.75
N LEU A 496 -1.54 -23.19 -2.87
CA LEU A 496 -2.18 -21.92 -3.24
C LEU A 496 -1.30 -21.10 -4.18
N ALA A 497 0.01 -21.01 -3.93
CA ALA A 497 0.94 -20.30 -4.82
C ALA A 497 1.09 -21.00 -6.20
N ALA A 498 1.06 -22.33 -6.24
CA ALA A 498 1.05 -23.11 -7.49
C ALA A 498 -0.24 -22.88 -8.31
N LEU A 499 -1.39 -22.81 -7.65
CA LEU A 499 -2.65 -22.43 -8.28
C LEU A 499 -2.65 -20.98 -8.74
N HIS A 500 -2.07 -20.06 -7.96
CA HIS A 500 -1.92 -18.67 -8.36
C HIS A 500 -1.07 -18.53 -9.62
N LEU A 501 0.09 -19.21 -9.70
CA LEU A 501 0.90 -19.28 -10.93
C LEU A 501 0.12 -19.81 -12.13
N THR A 502 -0.69 -20.86 -11.93
CA THR A 502 -1.56 -21.40 -12.99
C THR A 502 -2.56 -20.35 -13.47
N THR A 503 -3.26 -19.69 -12.54
CA THR A 503 -4.22 -18.62 -12.82
C THR A 503 -3.57 -17.42 -13.50
N SER A 504 -2.39 -17.00 -13.06
CA SER A 504 -1.64 -15.90 -13.65
C SER A 504 -1.26 -16.17 -15.11
N VAL A 505 -0.94 -17.42 -15.47
CA VAL A 505 -0.72 -17.80 -16.88
C VAL A 505 -2.05 -17.84 -17.64
N ILE A 506 -3.14 -18.36 -17.05
CA ILE A 506 -4.48 -18.35 -17.69
C ILE A 506 -4.90 -16.93 -18.08
N THR A 507 -4.71 -15.97 -17.17
CA THR A 507 -5.15 -14.58 -17.34
C THR A 507 -4.08 -13.66 -17.90
N ALA A 508 -2.95 -14.20 -18.35
CA ALA A 508 -1.81 -13.39 -18.77
C ALA A 508 -2.15 -12.42 -19.91
N ASN A 509 -1.66 -11.19 -19.79
CA ASN A 509 -1.87 -10.11 -20.76
C ASN A 509 -0.71 -10.07 -21.77
N TRP A 510 -0.56 -11.13 -22.57
CA TRP A 510 0.51 -11.20 -23.58
C TRP A 510 0.14 -10.47 -24.88
N SER A 511 1.15 -9.99 -25.60
CA SER A 511 1.01 -9.28 -26.87
C SER A 511 1.92 -9.89 -27.94
N GLU A 512 1.50 -9.83 -29.21
CA GLU A 512 2.26 -10.26 -30.38
C GLU A 512 2.88 -9.04 -31.08
N SER A 513 3.81 -8.36 -30.41
CA SER A 513 4.52 -7.24 -31.04
C SER A 513 5.54 -7.74 -32.07
N THR A 514 5.64 -7.03 -33.20
CA THR A 514 6.56 -7.32 -34.32
C THR A 514 8.03 -7.07 -34.00
N ASN A 515 8.35 -6.42 -32.87
CA ASN A 515 9.71 -6.25 -32.38
C ASN A 515 10.16 -7.56 -31.70
N SER A 516 10.73 -8.45 -32.51
CA SER A 516 11.08 -9.83 -32.21
C SER A 516 12.06 -9.97 -31.05
N SER A 517 11.55 -10.19 -29.84
CA SER A 517 12.31 -10.88 -28.81
C SER A 517 12.40 -12.37 -29.16
N ALA A 518 13.57 -12.98 -29.03
CA ALA A 518 13.82 -14.34 -29.51
C ALA A 518 13.02 -15.38 -28.68
N LEU A 519 11.90 -15.83 -29.23
CA LEU A 519 11.16 -16.98 -28.73
C LEU A 519 11.93 -18.28 -29.00
N PRO A 520 11.86 -19.27 -28.10
CA PRO A 520 12.49 -20.56 -28.33
C PRO A 520 11.78 -21.31 -29.48
N THR A 521 12.56 -21.93 -30.37
CA THR A 521 12.04 -22.73 -31.49
C THR A 521 11.76 -24.19 -31.12
N THR A 522 12.10 -24.60 -29.89
CA THR A 522 11.99 -25.99 -29.42
C THR A 522 10.59 -26.39 -28.96
N ILE A 523 9.73 -25.41 -28.68
CA ILE A 523 8.37 -25.62 -28.15
C ILE A 523 7.37 -24.75 -28.91
N ALA A 524 6.09 -25.14 -28.90
CA ALA A 524 5.02 -24.31 -29.44
C ALA A 524 4.84 -23.04 -28.58
N THR A 525 4.74 -21.87 -29.22
CA THR A 525 4.65 -20.58 -28.54
C THR A 525 3.36 -19.83 -28.92
N PRO A 526 2.17 -20.31 -28.53
CA PRO A 526 0.91 -19.63 -28.84
C PRO A 526 0.84 -18.19 -28.28
N PRO A 527 -0.03 -17.35 -28.85
CA PRO A 527 -0.17 -15.92 -28.51
C PRO A 527 -0.61 -15.65 -27.08
N SER A 528 -1.51 -16.49 -26.54
CA SER A 528 -2.19 -16.25 -25.27
C SER A 528 -1.91 -17.34 -24.24
N GLY A 529 -1.93 -16.97 -22.96
CA GLY A 529 -1.57 -17.90 -21.89
C GLY A 529 -2.54 -19.07 -21.71
N HIS A 530 -3.84 -18.86 -21.90
CA HIS A 530 -4.82 -19.95 -21.85
C HIS A 530 -4.64 -20.96 -23.01
N ILE A 531 -4.21 -20.52 -24.20
CA ILE A 531 -3.85 -21.44 -25.31
C ILE A 531 -2.48 -22.10 -25.05
N ALA A 532 -1.56 -21.41 -24.38
CA ALA A 532 -0.28 -21.99 -23.95
C ALA A 532 -0.47 -23.18 -23.02
N LEU A 533 -1.49 -23.16 -22.16
CA LEU A 533 -1.86 -24.30 -21.32
C LEU A 533 -2.48 -25.46 -22.10
N LEU A 534 -3.00 -25.20 -23.30
CA LEU A 534 -3.49 -26.22 -24.24
C LEU A 534 -2.42 -26.75 -25.20
N SER A 535 -1.16 -26.29 -25.06
CA SER A 535 -0.03 -26.74 -25.87
C SER A 535 0.95 -27.57 -25.03
N PRO A 536 1.65 -28.58 -25.61
CA PRO A 536 2.72 -29.28 -24.90
C PRO A 536 3.85 -28.31 -24.48
N PRO A 537 4.46 -28.49 -23.29
CA PRO A 537 4.25 -29.56 -22.31
C PRO A 537 3.11 -29.33 -21.31
N ALA A 538 2.49 -28.13 -21.28
CA ALA A 538 1.50 -27.78 -20.26
C ALA A 538 0.22 -28.63 -20.33
N LEU A 539 -0.24 -28.93 -21.55
CA LEU A 539 -1.44 -29.73 -21.83
C LEU A 539 -1.44 -31.08 -21.09
N GLU A 540 -0.28 -31.73 -20.99
CA GLU A 540 -0.14 -33.07 -20.40
C GLU A 540 -0.42 -33.11 -18.89
N TYR A 541 -0.26 -31.97 -18.20
CA TYR A 541 -0.33 -31.91 -16.74
C TYR A 541 -1.48 -31.03 -16.25
N VAL A 542 -1.61 -29.82 -16.81
CA VAL A 542 -2.50 -28.78 -16.28
C VAL A 542 -3.96 -29.10 -16.55
N LEU A 543 -4.31 -29.48 -17.78
CA LEU A 543 -5.70 -29.78 -18.13
C LEU A 543 -6.23 -31.00 -17.37
N PRO A 544 -5.52 -32.15 -17.30
CA PRO A 544 -5.94 -33.27 -16.46
C PRO A 544 -6.09 -32.90 -14.99
N TYR A 545 -5.16 -32.10 -14.45
CA TYR A 545 -5.24 -31.63 -13.07
C TYR A 545 -6.48 -30.76 -12.83
N LEU A 546 -6.76 -29.77 -13.68
CA LEU A 546 -7.91 -28.88 -13.54
C LEU A 546 -9.24 -29.64 -13.64
N LEU A 547 -9.32 -30.64 -14.51
CA LEU A 547 -10.51 -31.47 -14.68
C LEU A 547 -10.72 -32.50 -13.56
N LYS A 548 -9.64 -32.95 -12.88
CA LYS A 548 -9.72 -33.86 -11.74
C LYS A 548 -10.53 -33.24 -10.58
N PRO A 549 -11.37 -34.00 -9.86
CA PRO A 549 -12.01 -33.51 -8.64
C PRO A 549 -10.96 -33.06 -7.61
N ALA A 550 -11.30 -32.08 -6.76
CA ALA A 550 -10.42 -31.65 -5.67
C ALA A 550 -10.33 -32.75 -4.60
N GLN A 551 -9.17 -32.90 -3.94
CA GLN A 551 -9.03 -33.85 -2.85
C GLN A 551 -9.83 -33.39 -1.62
N SER A 552 -10.68 -34.27 -1.07
CA SER A 552 -11.38 -34.08 0.19
C SER A 552 -10.79 -34.97 1.29
N PHE A 553 -10.79 -34.49 2.54
CA PHE A 553 -10.33 -35.27 3.69
C PHE A 553 -11.27 -36.41 4.11
N SER A 554 -12.42 -36.61 3.44
CA SER A 554 -13.19 -37.86 3.55
C SER A 554 -12.37 -39.10 3.14
N ASN A 555 -11.25 -38.91 2.42
CA ASN A 555 -10.31 -39.96 2.02
C ASN A 555 -9.02 -40.04 2.88
N LEU A 556 -8.84 -39.20 3.91
CA LEU A 556 -7.63 -39.13 4.75
C LEU A 556 -8.02 -39.23 6.22
N VAL A 557 -7.84 -40.42 6.79
CA VAL A 557 -8.14 -40.71 8.19
C VAL A 557 -7.20 -39.90 9.11
N GLY A 558 -7.74 -38.98 9.93
CA GLY A 558 -7.06 -38.52 11.16
C GLY A 558 -6.60 -37.05 11.27
N GLY A 559 -7.20 -36.08 10.58
CA GLY A 559 -6.83 -34.66 10.72
C GLY A 559 -7.78 -33.84 11.62
N ARG A 560 -7.24 -33.13 12.63
CA ARG A 560 -7.98 -32.11 13.41
C ARG A 560 -8.31 -30.90 12.50
N GLY A 561 -9.52 -30.34 12.65
CA GLY A 561 -10.15 -29.14 12.03
C GLY A 561 -9.43 -28.23 11.02
N ASP A 562 -8.14 -27.94 11.17
CA ASP A 562 -7.40 -27.03 10.27
C ASP A 562 -7.17 -27.61 8.86
N ALA A 563 -7.08 -28.94 8.76
CA ALA A 563 -6.91 -29.63 7.49
C ALA A 563 -8.12 -29.42 6.57
N GLU A 564 -9.35 -29.51 7.08
CA GLU A 564 -10.58 -29.28 6.31
C GLU A 564 -10.63 -27.84 5.75
N SER A 565 -10.18 -26.85 6.53
CA SER A 565 -10.07 -25.46 6.07
C SER A 565 -9.05 -25.31 4.94
N ALA A 566 -7.92 -26.02 5.00
CA ALA A 566 -6.90 -26.00 3.95
C ALA A 566 -7.40 -26.63 2.64
N ALA A 567 -8.01 -27.83 2.71
CA ALA A 567 -8.59 -28.48 1.53
C ALA A 567 -9.66 -27.61 0.86
N TYR A 568 -10.56 -27.02 1.65
CA TYR A 568 -11.59 -26.15 1.09
C TYR A 568 -10.99 -24.94 0.37
N ARG A 569 -10.00 -24.26 0.96
CA ARG A 569 -9.33 -23.11 0.33
C ARG A 569 -8.62 -23.48 -0.98
N ILE A 570 -7.94 -24.63 -1.02
CA ILE A 570 -7.28 -25.12 -2.24
C ILE A 570 -8.33 -25.49 -3.29
N ALA A 571 -9.42 -26.16 -2.90
CA ALA A 571 -10.52 -26.52 -3.79
C ALA A 571 -11.22 -25.28 -4.37
N ALA A 572 -11.46 -24.26 -3.55
CA ALA A 572 -12.01 -22.97 -3.99
C ALA A 572 -11.05 -22.27 -4.98
N ALA A 573 -9.76 -22.16 -4.65
CA ALA A 573 -8.76 -21.56 -5.56
C ALA A 573 -8.63 -22.33 -6.88
N LYS A 574 -8.73 -23.67 -6.86
CA LYS A 574 -8.77 -24.50 -8.06
C LYS A 574 -10.03 -24.21 -8.89
N PHE A 575 -11.18 -24.12 -8.24
CA PHE A 575 -12.44 -23.79 -8.90
C PHE A 575 -12.41 -22.41 -9.57
N ASP A 576 -11.80 -21.42 -8.91
CA ASP A 576 -11.59 -20.09 -9.48
C ASP A 576 -10.68 -20.15 -10.72
N ALA A 577 -9.61 -20.94 -10.67
CA ALA A 577 -8.74 -21.18 -11.83
C ALA A 577 -9.51 -21.81 -13.01
N VAL A 578 -10.34 -22.83 -12.76
CA VAL A 578 -11.20 -23.46 -13.79
C VAL A 578 -12.21 -22.45 -14.34
N THR A 579 -12.79 -21.60 -13.49
CA THR A 579 -13.77 -20.58 -13.89
C THR A 579 -13.13 -19.54 -14.81
N LEU A 580 -11.95 -19.05 -14.45
CA LEU A 580 -11.18 -18.10 -15.27
C LEU A 580 -10.74 -18.74 -16.58
N PHE A 581 -10.33 -20.01 -16.57
CA PHE A 581 -9.97 -20.75 -17.77
C PHE A 581 -11.15 -20.91 -18.73
N ALA A 582 -12.32 -21.31 -18.22
CA ALA A 582 -13.54 -21.44 -19.02
C ALA A 582 -13.96 -20.10 -19.63
N ARG A 583 -13.88 -19.00 -18.86
CA ARG A 583 -14.18 -17.65 -19.35
C ARG A 583 -13.27 -17.26 -20.51
N LYS A 584 -11.95 -17.48 -20.38
CA LYS A 584 -10.98 -17.19 -21.44
C LYS A 584 -11.16 -18.08 -22.66
N LEU A 585 -11.45 -19.36 -22.46
CA LEU A 585 -11.73 -20.28 -23.56
C LEU A 585 -13.02 -19.91 -24.31
N LYS A 586 -14.05 -19.43 -23.60
CA LYS A 586 -15.27 -18.90 -24.23
C LYS A 586 -14.97 -17.67 -25.08
N GLU A 587 -14.21 -16.71 -24.56
CA GLU A 587 -13.74 -15.53 -25.33
C GLU A 587 -13.03 -15.97 -26.62
N GLN A 588 -12.22 -17.03 -26.57
CA GLN A 588 -11.51 -17.59 -27.73
C GLN A 588 -12.45 -18.26 -28.74
N VAL A 589 -13.40 -19.10 -28.28
CA VAL A 589 -14.40 -19.77 -29.14
C VAL A 589 -15.27 -18.74 -29.85
N ASP A 590 -15.70 -17.69 -29.14
CA ASP A 590 -16.52 -16.62 -29.71
C ASP A 590 -15.73 -15.82 -30.78
N ALA A 591 -14.41 -15.67 -30.61
CA ALA A 591 -13.54 -14.97 -31.56
C ALA A 591 -13.14 -15.83 -32.78
N GLN A 592 -12.93 -17.13 -32.58
CA GLN A 592 -12.45 -18.08 -33.59
C GLN A 592 -13.27 -19.39 -33.57
N PRO A 593 -14.50 -19.38 -34.13
CA PRO A 593 -15.35 -20.57 -34.14
C PRO A 593 -14.79 -21.63 -35.11
N GLY A 594 -14.80 -22.89 -34.69
CA GLY A 594 -14.45 -24.05 -35.53
C GLY A 594 -13.02 -24.57 -35.40
N GLU A 595 -12.20 -24.03 -34.49
CA GLU A 595 -10.83 -24.52 -34.23
C GLU A 595 -10.74 -25.68 -33.23
N GLY A 596 -11.88 -26.23 -32.78
CA GLY A 596 -11.93 -27.41 -31.91
C GLY A 596 -11.86 -27.09 -30.40
N TYR A 597 -11.86 -25.82 -30.02
CA TYR A 597 -11.92 -25.39 -28.62
C TYR A 597 -13.29 -25.63 -27.97
N GLU A 598 -14.34 -25.84 -28.77
CA GLU A 598 -15.72 -26.06 -28.32
C GLU A 598 -15.86 -27.33 -27.45
N GLU A 599 -15.19 -28.41 -27.84
CA GLU A 599 -15.22 -29.68 -27.09
C GLU A 599 -14.52 -29.55 -25.73
N ILE A 600 -13.42 -28.81 -25.70
CA ILE A 600 -12.68 -28.50 -24.48
C ILE A 600 -13.54 -27.63 -23.58
N LEU A 601 -14.20 -26.60 -24.12
CA LEU A 601 -15.10 -25.72 -23.38
C LEU A 601 -16.28 -26.49 -22.79
N ALA A 602 -16.87 -27.43 -23.54
CA ALA A 602 -17.95 -28.28 -23.04
C ALA A 602 -17.49 -29.15 -21.86
N THR A 603 -16.27 -29.69 -21.93
CA THR A 603 -15.69 -30.51 -20.87
C THR A 603 -15.39 -29.70 -19.61
N VAL A 604 -14.78 -28.52 -19.75
CA VAL A 604 -14.50 -27.60 -18.64
C VAL A 604 -15.81 -27.09 -18.02
N SER A 605 -16.82 -26.78 -18.83
CA SER A 605 -18.14 -26.33 -18.35
C SER A 605 -18.86 -27.41 -17.54
N ARG A 606 -18.73 -28.68 -17.93
CA ARG A 606 -19.23 -29.81 -17.13
C ARG A 606 -18.56 -29.86 -15.76
N ARG A 607 -17.23 -29.69 -15.72
CA ARG A 607 -16.49 -29.65 -14.45
C ARG A 607 -16.92 -28.48 -13.56
N LEU A 608 -17.26 -27.33 -14.13
CA LEU A 608 -17.77 -26.18 -13.37
C LEU A 608 -19.12 -26.43 -12.72
N GLN A 609 -20.00 -27.22 -13.35
CA GLN A 609 -21.32 -27.56 -12.80
C GLN A 609 -21.23 -28.40 -11.52
N GLU A 610 -20.12 -29.10 -11.29
CA GLU A 610 -19.88 -29.90 -10.09
C GLU A 610 -19.54 -29.06 -8.86
N GLY A 611 -19.16 -27.79 -9.03
CA GLY A 611 -18.75 -26.90 -7.95
C GLY A 611 -17.33 -27.15 -7.42
N PRO A 612 -16.92 -26.43 -6.35
CA PRO A 612 -15.56 -26.52 -5.78
C PRO A 612 -15.24 -27.89 -5.19
N LEU A 613 -16.21 -28.52 -4.54
CA LEU A 613 -16.14 -29.88 -4.01
C LEU A 613 -17.09 -30.76 -4.82
N SER A 614 -16.57 -31.77 -5.50
CA SER A 614 -17.41 -32.71 -6.26
C SER A 614 -18.29 -33.51 -5.30
N ARG A 615 -19.60 -33.56 -5.58
CA ARG A 615 -20.62 -34.25 -4.76
C ARG A 615 -20.39 -35.76 -4.61
N GLU A 616 -19.58 -36.38 -5.46
CA GLU A 616 -19.29 -37.82 -5.43
C GLU A 616 -18.42 -38.25 -4.24
N ALA A 617 -17.67 -37.32 -3.62
CA ALA A 617 -16.77 -37.65 -2.50
C ALA A 617 -17.46 -37.77 -1.13
N GLU A 618 -18.77 -37.49 -1.04
CA GLU A 618 -19.58 -37.66 0.16
C GLU A 618 -20.25 -39.04 0.27
N VAL A 619 -20.20 -39.88 -0.79
CA VAL A 619 -21.00 -41.12 -0.84
C VAL A 619 -20.34 -42.30 -0.13
N GLY A 620 -19.11 -42.18 0.36
CA GLY A 620 -18.40 -43.26 1.07
C GLY A 620 -17.97 -42.86 2.48
N GLY A 621 -18.74 -43.25 3.51
CA GLY A 621 -18.19 -43.34 4.87
C GLY A 621 -18.90 -42.60 6.00
N ARG A 622 -20.23 -42.50 6.02
CA ARG A 622 -20.94 -42.45 7.31
C ARG A 622 -21.23 -43.88 7.75
N ILE A 623 -20.26 -44.54 8.40
CA ILE A 623 -20.57 -45.73 9.20
C ILE A 623 -21.48 -45.25 10.32
N ALA A 624 -22.74 -45.65 10.26
CA ALA A 624 -23.68 -45.50 11.35
C ALA A 624 -23.12 -46.28 12.56
N THR A 625 -22.52 -45.57 13.51
CA THR A 625 -22.44 -46.05 14.89
C THR A 625 -23.86 -46.06 15.42
N MET A 626 -24.57 -47.17 15.24
CA MET A 626 -25.72 -47.50 16.06
C MET A 626 -25.22 -47.71 17.48
N GLU A 627 -25.77 -46.91 18.40
CA GLU A 627 -25.68 -47.13 19.83
C GLU A 627 -26.21 -48.54 20.18
N LEU A 628 -25.45 -49.25 20.99
CA LEU A 628 -25.93 -50.30 21.90
C LEU A 628 -25.29 -50.06 23.26
#